data_AF-A0A7V5P200-F1
#
_entry.id   AF-A0A7V5P200-F1
#
_cell.length_a   1.000
_cell.length_b   1.000
_cell.length_c   1.000
_cell.angle_alpha   90.00
_cell.angle_beta   90.00
_cell.angle_gamma   90.00
#
_symmetry.space_group_name_H-M   'P 1'
#
loop_
_entity.id
_entity.type
_entity.pdbx_description
1 polymer ?
#
loop_
_entity_poly.entity_id
_entity_poly.type
_entity_poly.pdbx_seq_one_letter_code
_entity_poly.pdbx_strand_id
1 'polypeptide(L)'
;MAKKLLSLVFILVVSMMGSRVWARVTGLCSNCHTMHNSQNGQPVDENGPRIYLLDPVSTFTDACVACHSAEDSTTIVVEGSTRIPIVLNLQEPTYPSDGSSSGTLAGGNFYWLYANAGVGGENQSVYGHNVLAIDGVPADENLSQAPGKPDMASGPNCARCHDRIERCESCHTPAHHADDSGP
;
A
#
# COMPACT_ATOMS: atom_id res chain seq x y z
N MET A 1 47.16 -27.19 11.92
CA MET A 1 46.29 -26.18 12.56
C MET A 1 45.87 -25.06 11.62
N ALA A 2 46.79 -24.42 10.88
CA ALA A 2 46.49 -23.29 10.00
C ALA A 2 45.35 -23.51 8.97
N LYS A 3 45.28 -24.67 8.31
CA LYS A 3 44.21 -24.99 7.33
C LYS A 3 42.80 -25.07 7.96
N LYS A 4 42.69 -25.61 9.18
CA LYS A 4 41.41 -25.69 9.90
C LYS A 4 40.97 -24.31 10.39
N LEU A 5 41.92 -23.47 10.79
CA LEU A 5 41.67 -22.07 11.17
C LEU A 5 41.17 -21.25 9.98
N LEU A 6 41.78 -21.43 8.81
CA LEU A 6 41.41 -20.72 7.57
C LEU A 6 40.00 -21.09 7.09
N SER A 7 39.64 -22.38 7.14
CA SER A 7 38.27 -22.82 6.80
C SER A 7 37.22 -22.29 7.79
N LEU A 8 37.55 -22.20 9.09
CA LEU A 8 36.65 -21.63 10.10
C LEU A 8 36.42 -20.13 9.88
N VAL A 9 37.47 -19.38 9.56
CA VAL A 9 37.36 -17.95 9.23
C VAL A 9 36.54 -17.76 7.95
N PHE A 10 36.74 -18.60 6.93
CA PHE A 10 35.97 -18.52 5.69
C PHE A 10 34.47 -18.78 5.90
N ILE A 11 34.12 -19.81 6.68
CA ILE A 11 32.72 -20.12 7.02
C ILE A 11 32.09 -18.99 7.84
N LEU A 12 32.84 -18.40 8.78
CA LEU A 12 32.38 -17.26 9.57
C LEU A 12 32.08 -16.04 8.69
N VAL A 13 32.98 -15.72 7.75
CA VAL A 13 32.82 -14.59 6.82
C VAL A 13 31.60 -14.81 5.92
N VAL A 14 31.43 -16.01 5.36
CA VAL A 14 30.25 -16.35 4.53
C VAL A 14 28.95 -16.31 5.34
N SER A 15 28.99 -16.73 6.61
CA SER A 15 27.82 -16.63 7.51
C SER A 15 27.48 -15.19 7.89
N MET A 16 28.43 -14.27 7.90
CA MET A 16 28.19 -12.84 8.12
C MET A 16 27.73 -12.11 6.83
N MET A 17 27.82 -12.75 5.67
CA MET A 17 27.22 -12.30 4.41
C MET A 17 25.76 -12.74 4.27
N GLY A 18 25.07 -12.98 5.40
CA GLY A 18 23.64 -13.27 5.44
C GLY A 18 22.87 -12.30 4.55
N SER A 19 22.02 -12.86 3.70
CA SER A 19 21.15 -12.16 2.77
C SER A 19 20.52 -10.97 3.46
N ARG A 20 20.86 -9.75 3.01
CA ARG A 20 20.09 -8.57 3.40
C ARG A 20 18.69 -8.80 2.86
N VAL A 21 17.73 -9.05 3.74
CA VAL A 21 16.32 -9.00 3.39
C VAL A 21 16.01 -7.50 3.34
N TRP A 22 16.00 -6.94 2.12
CA TRP A 22 15.65 -5.54 1.95
C TRP A 22 14.15 -5.46 2.15
N ALA A 23 13.72 -5.19 3.40
CA ALA A 23 12.38 -4.65 3.59
C ALA A 23 12.35 -3.33 2.81
N ARG A 24 11.53 -3.28 1.76
CA ARG A 24 11.44 -2.12 0.87
C ARG A 24 10.75 -0.93 1.57
N VAL A 25 10.04 -1.17 2.68
CA VAL A 25 9.76 -0.15 3.70
C VAL A 25 11.03 0.12 4.51
N THR A 26 11.57 1.32 4.37
CA THR A 26 12.68 1.80 5.21
C THR A 26 12.17 2.79 6.26
N GLY A 27 12.73 2.75 7.47
CA GLY A 27 12.43 3.69 8.55
C GLY A 27 11.99 2.98 9.83
N LEU A 28 11.43 3.73 10.77
CA LEU A 28 10.95 3.17 12.04
C LEU A 28 9.60 2.51 11.84
N CYS A 29 9.45 1.26 12.28
CA CYS A 29 8.20 0.51 12.16
C CYS A 29 7.03 1.23 12.86
N SER A 30 7.32 1.95 13.96
CA SER A 30 6.35 2.72 14.72
C SER A 30 5.72 3.88 13.95
N ASN A 31 6.27 4.25 12.80
CA ASN A 31 5.70 5.30 11.94
C ASN A 31 4.44 4.83 11.20
N CYS A 32 4.19 3.53 11.17
CA CYS A 32 3.01 2.94 10.54
C CYS A 32 2.32 1.89 11.41
N HIS A 33 3.03 1.35 12.40
CA HIS A 33 2.53 0.26 13.23
C HIS A 33 2.44 0.64 14.70
N THR A 34 1.37 0.18 15.33
CA THR A 34 1.20 0.19 16.78
C THR A 34 1.07 -1.25 17.29
N MET A 35 2.01 -1.68 18.15
CA MET A 35 2.05 -3.07 18.63
C MET A 35 0.92 -3.39 19.60
N HIS A 36 0.53 -2.38 20.36
CA HIS A 36 -0.61 -2.40 21.27
C HIS A 36 -1.43 -1.18 20.91
N ASN A 37 -2.75 -1.29 20.88
CA ASN A 37 -3.61 -0.13 20.74
C ASN A 37 -3.60 0.73 22.04
N SER A 38 -2.41 1.13 22.47
CA SER A 38 -2.13 1.93 23.64
C SER A 38 -0.78 2.63 23.50
N GLN A 39 -0.81 3.96 23.49
CA GLN A 39 0.38 4.81 23.57
C GLN A 39 0.19 5.81 24.72
N ASN A 40 1.14 5.86 25.65
CA ASN A 40 1.07 6.71 26.85
C ASN A 40 -0.19 6.48 27.71
N GLY A 41 -0.70 5.25 27.74
CA GLY A 41 -1.90 4.88 28.50
C GLY A 41 -3.23 5.29 27.87
N GLN A 42 -3.22 5.84 26.66
CA GLN A 42 -4.41 6.14 25.86
C GLN A 42 -4.49 5.22 24.65
N PRO A 43 -5.68 4.87 24.15
CA PRO A 43 -5.82 4.13 22.90
C PRO A 43 -5.23 4.93 21.74
N VAL A 44 -4.61 4.23 20.78
CA VAL A 44 -4.10 4.86 19.54
C VAL A 44 -5.23 5.03 18.54
N ASP A 45 -6.11 4.03 18.44
CA ASP A 45 -7.41 4.06 17.76
C ASP A 45 -8.54 3.84 18.76
N GLU A 46 -9.52 4.74 18.81
CA GLU A 46 -10.72 4.57 19.64
C GLU A 46 -11.57 3.36 19.20
N ASN A 47 -11.45 2.94 17.93
CA ASN A 47 -12.18 1.80 17.36
C ASN A 47 -11.49 0.45 17.61
N GLY A 48 -10.29 0.43 18.19
CA GLY A 48 -9.56 -0.79 18.54
C GLY A 48 -8.35 -1.10 17.63
N PRO A 49 -7.62 -2.19 17.91
CA PRO A 49 -6.46 -2.60 17.10
C PRO A 49 -6.84 -2.91 15.65
N ARG A 50 -6.02 -2.46 14.69
CA ARG A 50 -6.20 -2.75 13.26
C ARG A 50 -5.44 -4.00 12.81
N ILE A 51 -5.85 -4.54 11.66
CA ILE A 51 -5.11 -5.61 10.97
C ILE A 51 -3.67 -5.17 10.70
N TYR A 52 -2.73 -6.12 10.73
CA TYR A 52 -1.29 -5.87 10.57
C TYR A 52 -0.70 -4.89 11.57
N LEU A 53 -1.35 -4.68 12.73
CA LEU A 53 -0.89 -3.77 13.78
C LEU A 53 -0.72 -2.34 13.26
N LEU A 54 -1.54 -1.90 12.31
CA LEU A 54 -1.41 -0.58 11.71
C LEU A 54 -1.94 0.53 12.63
N ASP A 55 -1.24 1.65 12.65
CA ASP A 55 -1.62 2.87 13.36
C ASP A 55 -2.62 3.67 12.49
N PRO A 56 -3.80 4.08 13.00
CA PRO A 56 -4.69 4.99 12.28
C PRO A 56 -4.06 6.39 12.11
N VAL A 57 -3.53 6.67 10.93
CA VAL A 57 -3.10 8.03 10.54
C VAL A 57 -4.20 8.84 9.85
N SER A 58 -5.37 8.27 9.61
CA SER A 58 -6.54 8.98 9.07
C SER A 58 -7.87 8.35 9.47
N THR A 59 -8.97 8.98 9.07
CA THR A 59 -10.35 8.57 9.35
C THR A 59 -10.83 7.40 8.51
N PHE A 60 -10.06 6.96 7.51
CA PHE A 60 -10.44 5.86 6.64
C PHE A 60 -10.45 4.52 7.38
N THR A 61 -11.44 3.69 7.05
CA THR A 61 -11.63 2.40 7.72
C THR A 61 -10.67 1.31 7.23
N ASP A 62 -10.27 1.34 5.96
CA ASP A 62 -9.28 0.41 5.43
C ASP A 62 -7.85 0.81 5.81
N ALA A 63 -7.06 -0.20 6.18
CA ALA A 63 -5.76 0.01 6.79
C ALA A 63 -4.69 0.47 5.78
N CYS A 64 -4.88 0.24 4.48
CA CYS A 64 -3.95 0.73 3.45
C CYS A 64 -4.13 2.24 3.25
N VAL A 65 -5.35 2.70 2.99
CA VAL A 65 -5.61 4.14 2.82
C VAL A 65 -5.51 4.92 4.12
N ALA A 66 -5.58 4.26 5.28
CA ALA A 66 -5.30 4.90 6.57
C ALA A 66 -3.96 5.65 6.54
N CYS A 67 -2.90 5.02 6.03
CA CYS A 67 -1.56 5.60 5.94
C CYS A 67 -1.23 6.21 4.58
N HIS A 68 -1.86 5.72 3.51
CA HIS A 68 -1.57 6.15 2.14
C HIS A 68 -2.56 7.21 1.63
N SER A 69 -3.15 8.02 2.52
CA SER A 69 -3.99 9.15 2.18
C SER A 69 -3.48 10.47 2.76
N ALA A 70 -3.85 11.58 2.13
CA ALA A 70 -3.56 12.93 2.62
C ALA A 70 -4.73 13.89 2.32
N GLU A 71 -4.98 14.83 3.24
CA GLU A 71 -6.01 15.87 3.09
C GLU A 71 -5.61 16.98 2.10
N ASP A 72 -4.31 17.12 1.83
CA ASP A 72 -3.75 18.09 0.89
C ASP A 72 -3.38 17.43 -0.45
N SER A 73 -2.61 18.15 -1.28
CA SER A 73 -2.19 17.70 -2.62
C SER A 73 -0.84 16.94 -2.63
N THR A 74 -0.27 16.62 -1.46
CA THR A 74 1.04 15.96 -1.37
C THR A 74 0.94 14.49 -1.76
N THR A 75 1.82 14.05 -2.66
CA THR A 75 1.83 12.68 -3.19
C THR A 75 2.85 11.77 -2.49
N ILE A 76 3.73 12.34 -1.66
CA ILE A 76 4.64 11.63 -0.76
C ILE A 76 4.65 12.36 0.58
N VAL A 77 4.31 11.64 1.66
CA VAL A 77 4.49 12.11 3.04
C VAL A 77 5.78 11.53 3.60
N VAL A 78 6.51 12.32 4.38
CA VAL A 78 7.74 11.87 5.06
C VAL A 78 7.51 11.86 6.56
N GLU A 79 7.51 10.65 7.15
CA GLU A 79 7.39 10.44 8.59
C GLU A 79 8.74 9.92 9.12
N GLY A 80 9.47 10.77 9.85
CA GLY A 80 10.86 10.51 10.22
C GLY A 80 11.76 10.32 8.99
N SER A 81 12.31 9.10 8.81
CA SER A 81 13.08 8.71 7.61
C SER A 81 12.26 7.89 6.61
N THR A 82 11.00 7.61 6.91
CA THR A 82 10.09 6.82 6.08
C THR A 82 9.46 7.74 5.03
N ARG A 83 9.50 7.33 3.76
CA ARG A 83 8.75 7.98 2.67
C ARG A 83 7.53 7.15 2.36
N ILE A 84 6.35 7.73 2.56
CA ILE A 84 5.05 7.07 2.41
C ILE A 84 4.41 7.60 1.12
N PRO A 85 4.16 6.74 0.11
CA PRO A 85 3.44 7.16 -1.08
C PRO A 85 1.97 7.42 -0.78
N ILE A 86 1.42 8.54 -1.25
CA ILE A 86 0.00 8.87 -1.07
C ILE A 86 -0.77 8.49 -2.33
N VAL A 87 -1.55 7.42 -2.22
CA VAL A 87 -2.39 6.91 -3.31
C VAL A 87 -3.78 7.53 -3.32
N LEU A 88 -4.19 8.21 -2.24
CA LEU A 88 -5.47 8.93 -2.16
C LEU A 88 -5.26 10.34 -1.61
N ASN A 89 -5.42 11.35 -2.45
CA ASN A 89 -5.52 12.73 -1.99
C ASN A 89 -7.00 13.16 -1.91
N LEU A 90 -7.34 14.01 -0.93
CA LEU A 90 -8.66 14.65 -0.86
C LEU A 90 -8.70 16.01 -1.60
N GLN A 91 -7.54 16.51 -2.00
CA GLN A 91 -7.37 17.63 -2.93
C GLN A 91 -6.64 17.15 -4.19
N GLU A 92 -6.75 17.90 -5.29
CA GLU A 92 -6.10 17.52 -6.54
C GLU A 92 -4.59 17.37 -6.33
N PRO A 93 -3.99 16.19 -6.61
CA PRO A 93 -2.59 15.93 -6.34
C PRO A 93 -1.69 16.85 -7.18
N THR A 94 -0.67 17.42 -6.55
CA THR A 94 0.33 18.24 -7.25
C THR A 94 1.50 17.37 -7.66
N TYR A 95 1.73 17.25 -8.96
CA TYR A 95 2.87 16.53 -9.50
C TYR A 95 4.05 17.48 -9.72
N PRO A 96 5.28 17.14 -9.31
CA PRO A 96 6.46 17.96 -9.56
C PRO A 96 6.62 18.24 -11.06
N SER A 97 6.78 19.51 -11.42
CA SER A 97 6.93 19.95 -12.82
C SER A 97 8.26 19.53 -13.47
N ASP A 98 9.22 19.08 -12.67
CA ASP A 98 10.54 18.62 -13.12
C ASP A 98 10.56 17.14 -13.54
N GLY A 99 9.42 16.43 -13.46
CA GLY A 99 9.32 15.01 -13.80
C GLY A 99 10.12 14.11 -12.85
N SER A 100 10.55 14.62 -11.70
CA SER A 100 11.23 13.80 -10.70
C SER A 100 10.29 12.72 -10.17
N SER A 101 10.83 11.51 -10.01
CA SER A 101 10.11 10.33 -9.50
C SER A 101 9.65 10.47 -8.04
N SER A 102 9.81 11.65 -7.42
CA SER A 102 9.47 11.90 -6.03
C SER A 102 8.06 12.42 -5.80
N GLY A 103 7.25 12.66 -6.84
CA GLY A 103 5.86 13.10 -6.62
C GLY A 103 4.82 12.61 -7.62
N THR A 104 5.20 11.80 -8.62
CA THR A 104 4.22 11.06 -9.43
C THR A 104 4.35 9.58 -9.11
N LEU A 105 3.30 8.99 -8.54
CA LEU A 105 3.26 7.54 -8.33
C LEU A 105 2.99 6.86 -9.68
N ALA A 106 3.77 5.83 -10.00
CA ALA A 106 3.59 5.08 -11.25
C ALA A 106 2.17 4.47 -11.39
N GLY A 107 1.49 4.22 -10.27
CA GLY A 107 0.12 3.73 -10.23
C GLY A 107 -0.97 4.82 -10.26
N GLY A 108 -0.60 6.10 -10.27
CA GLY A 108 -1.55 7.21 -10.21
C GLY A 108 -2.09 7.49 -8.80
N ASN A 109 -3.26 8.11 -8.73
CA ASN A 109 -3.91 8.52 -7.47
C ASN A 109 -5.43 8.35 -7.56
N PHE A 110 -6.03 7.81 -6.51
CA PHE A 110 -7.47 7.58 -6.38
C PHE A 110 -8.29 8.86 -6.26
N TYR A 111 -7.67 10.04 -6.12
CA TYR A 111 -8.36 11.34 -6.23
C TYR A 111 -9.26 11.41 -7.48
N TRP A 112 -8.79 10.90 -8.63
CA TRP A 112 -9.55 10.94 -9.88
C TRP A 112 -10.85 10.13 -9.84
N LEU A 113 -10.92 9.10 -8.98
CA LEU A 113 -12.14 8.35 -8.69
C LEU A 113 -12.96 9.00 -7.58
N TYR A 114 -12.29 9.45 -6.51
CA TYR A 114 -12.92 9.94 -5.28
C TYR A 114 -13.54 11.34 -5.46
N ALA A 115 -12.83 12.29 -6.07
CA ALA A 115 -13.32 13.65 -6.26
C ALA A 115 -14.50 13.73 -7.24
N ASN A 116 -14.57 12.78 -8.17
CA ASN A 116 -15.68 12.65 -9.11
C ASN A 116 -16.81 11.76 -8.56
N ALA A 117 -16.68 11.23 -7.34
CA ALA A 117 -17.71 10.41 -6.73
C ALA A 117 -18.96 11.25 -6.42
N GLY A 118 -20.05 10.98 -7.14
CA GLY A 118 -21.32 11.69 -6.96
C GLY A 118 -21.45 13.03 -7.69
N VAL A 119 -20.49 13.42 -8.54
CA VAL A 119 -20.65 14.57 -9.45
C VAL A 119 -21.38 14.07 -10.69
N GLY A 120 -22.72 14.14 -10.65
CA GLY A 120 -23.64 13.52 -11.61
C GLY A 120 -23.56 14.02 -13.06
N GLY A 121 -22.46 13.76 -13.75
CA GLY A 121 -22.27 14.09 -15.17
C GLY A 121 -21.35 13.13 -15.93
N GLU A 122 -20.36 12.52 -15.27
CA GLU A 122 -19.46 11.56 -15.89
C GLU A 122 -19.31 10.33 -15.00
N ASN A 123 -19.25 9.15 -15.62
CA ASN A 123 -19.06 7.91 -14.90
C ASN A 123 -17.64 7.88 -14.33
N GLN A 124 -17.50 8.19 -13.04
CA GLN A 124 -16.23 8.18 -12.30
C GLN A 124 -15.39 6.91 -12.52
N SER A 125 -16.02 5.78 -12.80
CA SER A 125 -15.37 4.47 -12.98
C SER A 125 -14.48 4.41 -14.23
N VAL A 126 -14.49 5.42 -15.11
CA VAL A 126 -13.56 5.51 -16.24
C VAL A 126 -12.17 6.02 -15.85
N TYR A 127 -12.00 6.54 -14.63
CA TYR A 127 -10.76 7.17 -14.18
C TYR A 127 -9.80 6.22 -13.45
N GLY A 128 -10.18 4.95 -13.23
CA GLY A 128 -9.31 3.94 -12.62
C GLY A 128 -10.07 2.74 -12.08
N HIS A 129 -9.40 1.91 -11.27
CA HIS A 129 -10.02 0.79 -10.57
C HIS A 129 -10.77 1.26 -9.31
N ASN A 130 -12.07 0.98 -9.26
CA ASN A 130 -12.89 1.25 -8.08
C ASN A 130 -12.54 0.29 -6.94
N VAL A 131 -11.67 0.74 -6.01
CA VAL A 131 -11.30 -0.01 -4.80
C VAL A 131 -12.35 0.24 -3.71
N LEU A 132 -13.19 -0.76 -3.42
CA LEU A 132 -14.36 -0.57 -2.54
C LEU A 132 -14.01 -0.34 -1.06
N ALA A 133 -12.79 -0.69 -0.67
CA ALA A 133 -12.26 -0.39 0.66
C ALA A 133 -11.95 1.10 0.87
N ILE A 134 -11.95 1.91 -0.19
CA ILE A 134 -11.86 3.36 -0.07
C ILE A 134 -13.26 3.92 0.19
N ASP A 135 -13.47 4.42 1.40
CA ASP A 135 -14.76 4.98 1.81
C ASP A 135 -15.22 6.04 0.78
N GLY A 136 -16.45 5.92 0.29
CA GLY A 136 -17.01 6.83 -0.72
C GLY A 136 -16.78 6.46 -2.18
N VAL A 137 -15.97 5.43 -2.48
CA VAL A 137 -15.81 4.88 -3.84
C VAL A 137 -16.88 3.80 -4.10
N PRO A 138 -17.87 4.03 -4.98
CA PRO A 138 -18.86 3.02 -5.36
C PRO A 138 -18.26 1.97 -6.30
N ALA A 139 -18.93 0.83 -6.46
CA ALA A 139 -18.58 -0.15 -7.48
C ALA A 139 -18.71 0.41 -8.89
N ASP A 140 -17.86 -0.07 -9.79
CA ASP A 140 -17.93 0.26 -11.21
C ASP A 140 -19.29 -0.15 -11.78
N GLU A 141 -20.03 0.83 -12.31
CA GLU A 141 -21.37 0.63 -12.87
C GLU A 141 -21.35 0.15 -14.33
N ASN A 142 -20.21 0.30 -15.03
CA ASN A 142 -20.01 -0.18 -16.41
C ASN A 142 -19.51 -1.63 -16.44
N LEU A 143 -18.62 -1.97 -15.50
CA LEU A 143 -17.87 -3.22 -15.53
C LEU A 143 -18.14 -4.03 -14.27
N SER A 144 -18.90 -5.12 -14.43
CA SER A 144 -19.13 -6.08 -13.34
C SER A 144 -17.98 -7.08 -13.15
N GLN A 145 -17.04 -7.11 -14.10
CA GLN A 145 -15.85 -7.97 -14.13
C GLN A 145 -14.74 -7.28 -14.94
N ALA A 146 -13.49 -7.68 -14.70
CA ALA A 146 -12.37 -7.13 -15.45
C ALA A 146 -12.51 -7.43 -16.95
N PRO A 147 -12.31 -6.43 -17.83
CA PRO A 147 -12.27 -6.64 -19.27
C PRO A 147 -11.24 -7.72 -19.64
N GLY A 148 -11.66 -8.67 -20.46
CA GLY A 148 -10.78 -9.75 -20.93
C GLY A 148 -10.54 -10.90 -19.94
N LYS A 149 -11.31 -10.99 -18.84
CA LYS A 149 -11.32 -12.17 -17.97
C LYS A 149 -11.62 -13.44 -18.79
N PRO A 150 -10.70 -14.42 -18.86
CA PRO A 150 -10.98 -15.67 -19.56
C PRO A 150 -11.91 -16.56 -18.72
N ASP A 151 -12.75 -17.37 -19.36
CA ASP A 151 -13.77 -18.20 -18.68
C ASP A 151 -13.18 -19.12 -17.58
N MET A 152 -11.92 -19.52 -17.73
CA MET A 152 -11.19 -20.36 -16.77
C MET A 152 -10.59 -19.61 -15.57
N ALA A 153 -10.61 -18.28 -15.55
CA ALA A 153 -10.09 -17.45 -14.46
C ALA A 153 -11.12 -17.27 -13.32
N SER A 154 -11.59 -18.38 -12.75
CA SER A 154 -12.61 -18.42 -11.70
C SER A 154 -12.08 -18.81 -10.31
N GLY A 155 -10.79 -19.15 -10.22
CA GLY A 155 -10.16 -19.49 -8.94
C GLY A 155 -9.95 -18.27 -8.03
N PRO A 156 -9.80 -18.49 -6.71
CA PRO A 156 -9.67 -17.40 -5.72
C PRO A 156 -8.47 -16.47 -5.98
N ASN A 157 -7.40 -16.98 -6.61
CA ASN A 157 -6.24 -16.15 -6.99
C ASN A 157 -6.51 -15.27 -8.21
N CYS A 158 -7.38 -15.70 -9.12
CA CYS A 158 -7.75 -14.96 -10.32
C CYS A 158 -8.84 -13.92 -10.01
N ALA A 159 -9.81 -14.29 -9.17
CA ALA A 159 -10.91 -13.43 -8.75
C ALA A 159 -10.44 -12.11 -8.15
N ARG A 160 -9.30 -12.10 -7.45
CA ARG A 160 -8.72 -10.89 -6.85
C ARG A 160 -8.43 -9.79 -7.87
N CYS A 161 -7.99 -10.14 -9.07
CA CYS A 161 -7.71 -9.17 -10.14
C CYS A 161 -8.81 -9.10 -11.20
N HIS A 162 -9.58 -10.18 -11.37
CA HIS A 162 -10.52 -10.31 -12.49
C HIS A 162 -12.00 -10.10 -12.14
N ASP A 163 -12.36 -10.07 -10.85
CA ASP A 163 -13.71 -9.71 -10.41
C ASP A 163 -13.74 -8.25 -9.94
N ARG A 164 -14.27 -8.00 -8.74
CA ARG A 164 -14.33 -6.67 -8.12
C ARG A 164 -13.15 -6.48 -7.17
N ILE A 165 -12.60 -5.28 -7.17
CA ILE A 165 -11.48 -4.91 -6.31
C ILE A 165 -12.05 -4.46 -4.96
N GLU A 166 -12.34 -5.44 -4.10
CA GLU A 166 -12.92 -5.21 -2.78
C GLU A 166 -11.97 -4.46 -1.84
N ARG A 167 -10.65 -4.69 -1.95
CA ARG A 167 -9.62 -4.10 -1.08
C ARG A 167 -8.37 -3.73 -1.87
N CYS A 168 -7.52 -2.86 -1.33
CA CYS A 168 -6.22 -2.54 -1.93
C CYS A 168 -5.39 -3.81 -2.19
N GLU A 169 -5.50 -4.80 -1.30
CA GLU A 169 -4.79 -6.07 -1.40
C GLU A 169 -5.20 -6.98 -2.57
N SER A 170 -6.33 -6.68 -3.20
CA SER A 170 -6.80 -7.42 -4.38
C SER A 170 -5.85 -7.24 -5.57
N CYS A 171 -5.19 -6.09 -5.69
CA CYS A 171 -4.16 -5.82 -6.68
C CYS A 171 -2.76 -5.67 -6.06
N HIS A 172 -2.68 -5.36 -4.76
CA HIS A 172 -1.44 -5.27 -4.01
C HIS A 172 -1.27 -6.48 -3.10
N THR A 173 -0.65 -7.56 -3.61
CA THR A 173 -0.31 -8.69 -2.76
C THR A 173 0.65 -8.21 -1.64
N PRO A 174 0.39 -8.51 -0.35
CA PRO A 174 1.21 -8.04 0.79
C PRO A 174 2.67 -8.54 0.81
N ALA A 175 3.16 -9.13 -0.28
CA ALA A 175 4.53 -9.63 -0.41
C ALA A 175 5.60 -8.55 -0.21
N HIS A 176 5.24 -7.27 -0.09
CA HIS A 176 6.15 -6.17 0.24
C HIS A 176 6.94 -6.33 1.57
N HIS A 177 6.51 -7.21 2.48
CA HIS A 177 7.27 -7.53 3.70
C HIS A 177 8.27 -8.70 3.52
N ALA A 178 8.29 -9.34 2.35
CA ALA A 178 9.23 -10.36 1.93
C ALA A 178 9.91 -9.95 0.61
N ASP A 179 10.86 -10.73 0.14
CA ASP A 179 11.56 -10.46 -1.13
C ASP A 179 10.58 -10.38 -2.33
N ASP A 180 11.03 -9.77 -3.43
CA ASP A 180 10.25 -9.57 -4.67
C ASP A 180 9.88 -10.90 -5.39
N SER A 181 9.91 -12.04 -4.69
CA SER A 181 9.50 -13.36 -5.17
C SER A 181 7.99 -13.57 -5.22
N GLY A 182 7.21 -12.65 -4.63
CA GLY A 182 5.75 -12.71 -4.66
C GLY A 182 5.20 -12.35 -6.04
N PRO A 183 4.13 -13.01 -6.51
CA PRO A 183 3.43 -12.62 -7.73
C PRO A 183 2.71 -11.27 -7.58
#